data_AF-A0AAV1X556-F1
#
_entry.id   AF-A0AAV1X556-F1
#
_cell.length_a   1.000
_cell.length_b   1.000
_cell.length_c   1.000
_cell.angle_alpha   90.00
_cell.angle_beta   90.00
_cell.angle_gamma   90.00
#
_symmetry.space_group_name_H-M   'P 1'
#
loop_
_entity.id
_entity.type
_entity.pdbx_description
1 polymer ?
#
loop_
_entity_poly.entity_id
_entity_poly.type
_entity_poly.pdbx_seq_one_letter_code
_entity_poly.pdbx_strand_id
1 'polypeptide(L)'
;MEERMTMCNMVIEAGGKNGIVAADRTTYKYLEDKTSEPYEPVFSDDKARFRNFSPNHGLIFKVWMDLYTMEVPESGGKTCSEIFEEAGCDPPASPSCAACMGGPKDTYGRLNQPQVCISTTNRNFPGRMGHIEGQVYLASPYTAAASALTGFITDPRKFI
;
A
#
# COMPACT_ATOMS: atom_id res chain seq x y z
N MET A 1 8.62 -4.02 8.86
CA MET A 1 7.78 -3.08 9.63
C MET A 1 6.63 -2.56 8.78
N GLU A 2 6.89 -2.15 7.55
CA GLU A 2 5.90 -1.59 6.61
C GLU A 2 4.64 -2.44 6.43
N GLU A 3 4.77 -3.76 6.35
CA GLU A 3 3.64 -4.70 6.27
C GLU A 3 2.61 -4.52 7.40
N ARG A 4 3.12 -4.27 8.61
CA ARG A 4 2.28 -4.02 9.80
C ARG A 4 1.57 -2.68 9.68
N MET A 5 2.23 -1.68 9.11
CA MET A 5 1.61 -0.38 8.85
C MET A 5 0.45 -0.50 7.87
N THR A 6 0.61 -1.28 6.79
CA THR A 6 -0.46 -1.55 5.82
C THR A 6 -1.66 -2.19 6.50
N MET A 7 -1.45 -3.25 7.29
CA MET A 7 -2.56 -3.89 8.02
C MET A 7 -3.22 -2.94 9.01
N CYS A 8 -2.45 -2.22 9.82
CA CYS A 8 -3.00 -1.26 10.79
C CYS A 8 -3.79 -0.14 10.12
N ASN A 9 -3.36 0.31 8.93
CA ASN A 9 -4.05 1.35 8.17
C ASN A 9 -5.46 0.89 7.74
N MET A 10 -5.62 -0.39 7.40
CA MET A 10 -6.88 -0.99 6.96
C MET A 10 -7.88 -1.27 8.09
N VAL A 11 -7.49 -1.22 9.35
CA VAL A 11 -8.37 -1.59 10.48
C VAL A 11 -9.65 -0.77 10.54
N ILE A 12 -9.58 0.50 10.14
CA ILE A 12 -10.77 1.38 10.11
C ILE A 12 -11.81 0.94 9.09
N GLU A 13 -11.40 0.24 8.01
CA GLU A 13 -12.34 -0.30 7.01
C GLU A 13 -13.14 -1.48 7.55
N ALA A 14 -12.61 -2.17 8.58
CA ALA A 14 -13.35 -3.16 9.36
C ALA A 14 -14.16 -2.52 10.52
N GLY A 15 -14.26 -1.19 10.58
CA GLY A 15 -14.91 -0.45 11.66
C GLY A 15 -14.10 -0.39 12.96
N GLY A 16 -12.83 -0.80 12.92
CA GLY A 16 -11.94 -0.76 14.08
C GLY A 16 -11.49 0.67 14.40
N LYS A 17 -11.37 1.01 15.68
CA LYS A 17 -10.95 2.35 16.12
C LYS A 17 -9.48 2.63 15.80
N ASN A 18 -8.63 1.62 15.95
CA ASN A 18 -7.19 1.68 15.70
C ASN A 18 -6.64 0.26 15.45
N GLY A 19 -5.57 0.15 14.67
CA GLY A 19 -4.78 -1.08 14.53
C GLY A 19 -3.47 -0.97 15.30
N ILE A 20 -3.16 -1.98 16.13
CA ILE A 20 -1.93 -2.02 16.93
C ILE A 20 -1.27 -3.38 16.71
N VAL A 21 0.04 -3.36 16.48
CA VAL A 21 0.88 -4.56 16.48
C VAL A 21 1.94 -4.37 17.57
N ALA A 22 2.13 -5.38 18.41
CA ALA A 22 3.13 -5.35 19.46
C ALA A 22 4.54 -5.13 18.87
N ALA A 23 5.34 -4.34 19.58
CA ALA A 23 6.72 -4.09 19.19
C ALA A 23 7.54 -5.38 19.28
N ASP A 24 8.42 -5.62 18.31
CA ASP A 24 9.39 -6.70 18.37
C ASP A 24 10.71 -6.25 17.73
N ARG A 25 11.63 -7.19 17.51
CA ARG A 25 12.91 -6.92 16.84
C ARG A 25 12.76 -6.13 15.54
N THR A 26 11.72 -6.39 14.76
CA THR A 26 11.47 -5.69 13.49
C THR A 26 11.10 -4.24 13.74
N THR A 27 10.29 -3.97 14.77
CA THR A 27 9.93 -2.61 15.19
C THR A 27 11.15 -1.87 15.73
N TYR A 28 11.94 -2.50 16.60
CA TYR A 28 13.14 -1.85 17.17
C TYR A 28 14.16 -1.50 16.10
N LYS A 29 14.49 -2.43 15.20
CA LYS A 29 15.40 -2.18 14.08
C LYS A 29 14.93 -1.03 13.19
N TYR A 30 13.62 -0.90 12.97
CA TYR A 30 13.04 0.18 12.18
C TYR A 30 13.15 1.55 12.88
N LEU A 31 13.23 1.60 14.22
CA LEU A 31 13.30 2.85 14.98
C LEU A 31 14.73 3.33 15.19
N GLU A 32 15.74 2.46 15.09
CA GLU A 32 17.16 2.77 15.33
C GLU A 32 17.67 4.01 14.56
N ASP A 33 17.23 4.20 13.32
CA ASP A 33 17.64 5.34 12.47
C ASP A 33 16.62 6.48 12.41
N LYS A 34 15.49 6.37 13.13
CA LYS A 34 14.38 7.33 13.05
C LYS A 34 14.23 8.23 14.26
N THR A 35 14.78 7.84 15.41
CA THR A 35 14.68 8.64 16.63
C THR A 35 15.86 8.37 17.55
N SER A 36 16.36 9.42 18.19
CA SER A 36 17.34 9.33 19.29
C SER A 36 16.69 9.46 20.67
N GLU A 37 15.38 9.72 20.73
CA GLU A 37 14.65 9.88 21.99
C GLU A 37 14.44 8.53 22.68
N PRO A 38 14.57 8.47 24.02
CA PRO A 38 14.29 7.26 24.77
C PRO A 38 12.81 6.89 24.68
N TYR A 39 12.52 5.60 24.52
CA TYR A 39 11.15 5.06 24.47
C TYR A 39 11.03 3.78 25.29
N GLU A 40 9.84 3.55 25.84
CA GLU A 40 9.52 2.33 26.58
C GLU A 40 8.44 1.54 25.82
N PRO A 41 8.73 0.30 25.36
CA PRO A 41 7.74 -0.51 24.68
C PRO A 41 6.70 -1.05 25.66
N VAL A 42 5.42 -0.82 25.34
CA VAL A 42 4.28 -1.30 26.15
C VAL A 42 3.65 -2.51 25.48
N PHE A 43 3.35 -3.53 26.27
CA PHE A 43 2.77 -4.79 25.83
C PHE A 43 1.42 -5.04 26.50
N SER A 44 0.62 -5.93 25.90
CA SER A 44 -0.62 -6.39 26.55
C SER A 44 -0.28 -7.30 27.72
N ASP A 45 -1.04 -7.19 28.81
CA ASP A 45 -0.93 -8.10 29.95
C ASP A 45 -1.29 -9.53 29.54
N ASP A 46 -0.63 -10.52 30.13
CA ASP A 46 -0.90 -11.95 29.89
C ASP A 46 -2.36 -12.36 30.11
N LYS A 47 -3.08 -11.62 30.95
CA LYS A 47 -4.50 -11.87 31.30
C LYS A 47 -5.48 -10.96 30.56
N ALA A 48 -5.02 -10.18 29.59
CA ALA A 48 -5.87 -9.32 28.78
C ALA A 48 -6.95 -10.14 28.05
N ARG A 49 -8.18 -9.65 28.06
CA ARG A 49 -9.34 -10.33 27.44
C ARG A 49 -9.68 -9.65 26.12
N PHE A 50 -9.65 -10.42 25.03
CA PHE A 50 -9.98 -9.95 23.70
C PHE A 50 -11.25 -10.59 23.18
N ARG A 51 -11.99 -9.87 22.34
CA ARG A 51 -13.13 -10.41 21.59
C ARG A 51 -12.61 -10.88 20.23
N ASN A 52 -12.52 -12.19 20.05
CA ASN A 52 -11.80 -12.78 18.92
C ASN A 52 -12.44 -12.45 17.56
N PHE A 53 -11.58 -12.05 16.61
CA PHE A 53 -11.77 -12.16 15.16
C PHE A 53 -10.47 -12.74 14.58
N SER A 54 -10.58 -13.71 13.67
CA SER A 54 -9.45 -14.45 13.13
C SER A 54 -8.77 -13.68 11.97
N PRO A 55 -7.43 -13.50 11.97
CA PRO A 55 -6.72 -13.07 10.78
C PRO A 55 -5.75 -14.15 10.23
N ASN A 56 -5.58 -14.15 8.91
CA ASN A 56 -4.75 -15.08 8.15
C ASN A 56 -3.82 -14.29 7.18
N HIS A 57 -2.53 -14.62 7.19
CA HIS A 57 -1.44 -14.37 6.21
C HIS A 57 -0.79 -12.97 6.07
N GLY A 58 0.52 -12.97 5.78
CA GLY A 58 1.43 -11.80 5.66
C GLY A 58 1.89 -11.46 4.23
N LEU A 59 2.47 -10.27 4.03
CA LEU A 59 2.78 -9.64 2.73
C LEU A 59 3.91 -8.57 2.82
N ILE A 60 4.86 -8.54 1.87
CA ILE A 60 6.09 -7.69 1.82
C ILE A 60 5.96 -6.51 0.83
N PHE A 61 6.40 -5.28 1.17
CA PHE A 61 6.62 -4.15 0.24
C PHE A 61 7.69 -3.13 0.71
N LYS A 62 8.04 -2.16 -0.18
CA LYS A 62 9.22 -1.24 -0.18
C LYS A 62 8.83 0.24 -0.39
N VAL A 63 9.76 1.18 -0.12
CA VAL A 63 9.51 2.64 0.03
C VAL A 63 9.68 3.43 -1.29
N TRP A 64 8.96 4.55 -1.46
CA TRP A 64 8.95 5.38 -2.70
C TRP A 64 10.32 5.82 -3.21
N MET A 65 11.24 6.23 -2.32
CA MET A 65 12.59 6.66 -2.72
C MET A 65 13.39 5.51 -3.35
N ASP A 66 13.10 4.28 -2.95
CA ASP A 66 13.76 3.09 -3.49
C ASP A 66 13.41 2.88 -4.97
N LEU A 67 12.28 3.42 -5.45
CA LEU A 67 11.89 3.32 -6.85
C LEU A 67 12.92 3.96 -7.79
N TYR A 68 13.58 5.02 -7.31
CA TYR A 68 14.52 5.83 -8.08
C TYR A 68 15.98 5.55 -7.74
N THR A 69 16.24 4.89 -6.61
CA THR A 69 17.60 4.79 -6.05
C THR A 69 18.09 3.36 -5.93
N MET A 70 17.19 2.38 -5.88
CA MET A 70 17.58 0.99 -5.75
C MET A 70 17.48 0.25 -7.08
N GLU A 71 18.60 -0.33 -7.49
CA GLU A 71 18.64 -1.25 -8.61
C GLU A 71 17.84 -2.52 -8.27
N VAL A 72 17.04 -2.97 -9.23
CA VAL A 72 16.31 -4.23 -9.12
C VAL A 72 17.27 -5.38 -9.45
N PRO A 73 17.38 -6.41 -8.60
CA PRO A 73 18.18 -7.58 -8.93
C PRO A 73 17.77 -8.15 -10.29
N GLU A 74 18.76 -8.57 -11.08
CA GLU A 74 18.55 -9.18 -12.41
C GLU A 74 17.95 -8.24 -13.48
N SER A 75 17.81 -6.93 -13.21
CA SER A 75 17.29 -5.95 -14.20
C SER A 75 18.36 -5.34 -15.11
N GLY A 76 19.63 -5.74 -14.98
CA GLY A 76 20.75 -5.13 -15.69
C GLY A 76 21.14 -3.75 -15.16
N GLY A 77 20.92 -3.50 -13.86
CA GLY A 77 21.27 -2.23 -13.19
C GLY A 77 20.17 -1.17 -13.24
N LYS A 78 18.97 -1.53 -13.71
CA LYS A 78 17.83 -0.61 -13.78
C LYS A 78 17.12 -0.49 -12.44
N THR A 79 16.67 0.73 -12.15
CA THR A 79 15.77 1.07 -11.05
C THR A 79 14.33 0.70 -11.39
N CYS A 80 13.44 0.67 -10.38
CA CYS A 80 12.02 0.42 -10.63
C CYS A 80 11.38 1.50 -11.52
N SER A 81 11.78 2.78 -11.39
CA SER A 81 11.22 3.87 -12.21
C SER A 81 11.50 3.64 -13.69
N GLU A 82 12.75 3.31 -14.03
CA GLU A 82 13.13 3.02 -15.42
C GLU A 82 12.36 1.83 -15.98
N ILE A 83 12.19 0.76 -15.18
CA ILE A 83 11.38 -0.40 -15.59
C ILE A 83 9.91 -0.01 -15.83
N PHE A 84 9.32 0.81 -14.97
CA PHE A 84 7.93 1.24 -15.12
C PHE A 84 7.73 2.14 -16.35
N GLU A 85 8.62 3.10 -16.55
CA GLU A 85 8.58 4.01 -17.71
C GLU A 85 8.77 3.23 -19.03
N GLU A 86 9.70 2.28 -19.08
CA GLU A 86 9.87 1.40 -20.25
C GLU A 86 8.65 0.50 -20.50
N ALA A 87 7.92 0.12 -19.45
CA ALA A 87 6.66 -0.60 -19.56
C ALA A 87 5.47 0.30 -19.99
N GLY A 88 5.72 1.59 -20.23
CA GLY A 88 4.71 2.56 -20.64
C GLY A 88 3.85 3.10 -19.51
N CYS A 89 4.29 2.95 -18.26
CA CYS A 89 3.65 3.62 -17.13
C CYS A 89 4.05 5.09 -17.11
N ASP A 90 3.12 5.94 -16.66
CA ASP A 90 3.45 7.33 -16.34
C ASP A 90 4.52 7.36 -15.22
N PRO A 91 5.45 8.34 -15.26
CA PRO A 91 6.49 8.46 -14.23
C PRO A 91 5.88 8.51 -12.82
N PRO A 92 6.47 7.84 -11.82
CA PRO A 92 5.92 7.82 -10.48
C PRO A 92 5.76 9.25 -9.93
N ALA A 93 4.53 9.67 -9.67
CA ALA A 93 4.30 10.99 -9.10
C ALA A 93 4.79 11.03 -7.64
N SER A 94 5.18 12.23 -7.18
CA SER A 94 5.46 12.47 -5.77
C SER A 94 4.27 12.04 -4.91
N PRO A 95 4.50 11.29 -3.80
CA PRO A 95 3.42 10.75 -3.01
C PRO A 95 2.61 11.90 -2.40
N SER A 96 1.29 11.86 -2.61
CA SER A 96 0.38 12.86 -2.05
C SER A 96 -0.91 12.21 -1.57
N CYS A 97 -1.46 12.72 -0.46
CA CYS A 97 -2.75 12.26 0.06
C CYS A 97 -3.89 12.52 -0.94
N ALA A 98 -3.75 13.53 -1.79
CA ALA A 98 -4.78 13.95 -2.76
C ALA A 98 -5.12 12.84 -3.76
N ALA A 99 -4.13 12.09 -4.24
CA ALA A 99 -4.34 10.98 -5.17
C ALA A 99 -5.22 9.87 -4.57
N CYS A 100 -5.05 9.57 -3.28
CA CYS A 100 -5.86 8.57 -2.58
C CYS A 100 -7.26 9.06 -2.17
N MET A 101 -7.50 10.37 -2.16
CA MET A 101 -8.75 10.99 -1.69
C MET A 101 -9.60 11.59 -2.82
N GLY A 102 -9.13 11.50 -4.06
CA GLY A 102 -9.87 12.03 -5.21
C GLY A 102 -9.98 13.55 -5.16
N GLY A 103 -8.85 14.23 -4.92
CA GLY A 103 -8.71 15.68 -4.80
C GLY A 103 -9.24 16.50 -6.01
N PRO A 104 -8.83 17.77 -6.16
CA PRO A 104 -9.23 18.62 -7.30
C PRO A 104 -9.03 17.95 -8.66
N LYS A 105 -9.72 18.41 -9.72
CA LYS A 105 -9.77 17.72 -11.04
C LYS A 105 -8.40 17.47 -11.69
N ASP A 106 -7.43 18.29 -11.37
CA ASP A 106 -6.02 18.25 -11.78
C ASP A 106 -5.14 17.33 -10.90
N THR A 107 -5.73 16.67 -9.89
CA THR A 107 -5.02 15.68 -9.07
C THR A 107 -4.59 14.50 -9.92
N TYR A 108 -3.30 14.21 -9.92
CA TYR A 108 -2.73 13.04 -10.57
C TYR A 108 -3.39 11.74 -10.07
N GLY A 109 -3.76 10.86 -11.00
CA GLY A 109 -4.43 9.59 -10.69
C GLY A 109 -5.91 9.72 -10.29
N ARG A 110 -6.50 10.92 -10.34
CA ARG A 110 -7.95 11.10 -10.12
C ARG A 110 -8.74 10.46 -11.26
N LEU A 111 -9.76 9.67 -10.90
CA LEU A 111 -10.79 9.24 -11.83
C LEU A 111 -11.66 10.44 -12.21
N ASN A 112 -11.40 11.01 -13.38
CA ASN A 112 -12.17 12.14 -13.91
C ASN A 112 -13.45 11.72 -14.63
N GLN A 113 -13.58 10.43 -14.97
CA GLN A 113 -14.68 9.83 -15.73
C GLN A 113 -15.16 8.53 -15.05
N PRO A 114 -16.36 8.01 -15.38
CA PRO A 114 -16.89 6.75 -14.84
C PRO A 114 -16.12 5.54 -15.39
N GLN A 115 -14.96 5.26 -14.79
CA GLN A 115 -14.05 4.18 -15.19
C GLN A 115 -13.92 3.11 -14.10
N VAL A 116 -13.50 1.92 -14.50
CA VAL A 116 -13.08 0.85 -13.60
C VAL A 116 -11.58 1.00 -13.33
N CYS A 117 -11.20 1.00 -12.06
CA CYS A 117 -9.82 1.17 -11.60
C CYS A 117 -9.47 0.07 -10.60
N ILE A 118 -8.35 -0.60 -10.81
CA ILE A 118 -7.72 -1.45 -9.80
C ILE A 118 -6.65 -0.63 -9.08
N SER A 119 -6.66 -0.66 -7.74
CA SER A 119 -5.86 0.24 -6.92
C SER A 119 -5.25 -0.48 -5.73
N THR A 120 -4.01 -0.12 -5.38
CA THR A 120 -3.34 -0.55 -4.16
C THR A 120 -3.60 0.40 -2.98
N THR A 121 -4.56 1.31 -3.13
CA THR A 121 -5.06 2.11 -2.01
C THR A 121 -5.88 1.26 -1.05
N ASN A 122 -6.29 1.89 0.04
CA ASN A 122 -6.93 1.21 1.16
C ASN A 122 -8.45 1.46 1.23
N ARG A 123 -9.02 2.26 0.32
CA ARG A 123 -10.43 2.70 0.35
C ARG A 123 -11.04 2.75 -1.02
N ASN A 124 -12.29 2.28 -1.16
CA ASN A 124 -12.98 2.21 -2.44
C ASN A 124 -14.46 2.64 -2.41
N PHE A 125 -14.89 3.40 -1.40
CA PHE A 125 -16.26 3.92 -1.40
C PHE A 125 -16.52 4.83 -2.62
N PRO A 126 -17.76 4.95 -3.12
CA PRO A 126 -18.09 5.75 -4.30
C PRO A 126 -17.53 7.17 -4.21
N GLY A 127 -16.85 7.63 -5.28
CA GLY A 127 -16.21 8.94 -5.33
C GLY A 127 -14.86 9.05 -4.62
N ARG A 128 -14.36 7.99 -3.97
CA ARG A 128 -13.11 8.04 -3.20
C ARG A 128 -11.89 8.50 -4.02
N MET A 129 -11.79 8.09 -5.28
CA MET A 129 -10.70 8.48 -6.18
C MET A 129 -11.13 9.54 -7.21
N GLY A 130 -12.28 10.18 -7.03
CA GLY A 130 -12.74 11.28 -7.89
C GLY A 130 -14.20 11.14 -8.33
N HIS A 131 -14.42 10.50 -9.48
CA HIS A 131 -15.76 10.36 -10.06
C HIS A 131 -16.65 9.45 -9.21
N ILE A 132 -17.87 9.90 -8.89
CA ILE A 132 -18.79 9.16 -8.01
C ILE A 132 -19.23 7.81 -8.60
N GLU A 133 -19.35 7.75 -9.92
CA GLU A 133 -19.69 6.52 -10.66
C GLU A 133 -18.45 5.67 -11.03
N GLY A 134 -17.24 6.10 -10.65
CA GLY A 134 -16.04 5.29 -10.82
C GLY A 134 -16.07 4.06 -9.91
N GLN A 135 -15.61 2.92 -10.42
CA GLN A 135 -15.54 1.67 -9.65
C GLN A 135 -14.09 1.36 -9.27
N VAL A 136 -13.81 1.31 -7.97
CA VAL A 136 -12.46 1.06 -7.46
C VAL A 136 -12.39 -0.34 -6.84
N TYR A 137 -11.48 -1.17 -7.34
CA TYR A 137 -11.20 -2.51 -6.82
C TYR A 137 -9.87 -2.49 -6.08
N LEU A 138 -9.90 -2.81 -4.78
CA LEU A 138 -8.71 -2.87 -3.94
C LEU A 138 -7.95 -4.16 -4.23
N ALA A 139 -6.64 -4.05 -4.39
CA ALA A 139 -5.80 -5.18 -4.76
C ALA A 139 -4.40 -5.07 -4.16
N SER A 140 -3.75 -6.22 -4.00
CA SER A 140 -2.30 -6.24 -3.71
C SER A 140 -1.53 -5.66 -4.90
N PRO A 141 -0.31 -5.12 -4.70
CA PRO A 141 0.54 -4.68 -5.80
C PRO A 141 0.80 -5.76 -6.85
N TYR A 142 0.95 -7.04 -6.46
CA TYR A 142 1.08 -8.14 -7.41
C TYR A 142 -0.15 -8.28 -8.31
N THR A 143 -1.35 -8.25 -7.71
CA THR A 143 -2.61 -8.33 -8.45
C THR A 143 -2.81 -7.10 -9.34
N ALA A 144 -2.45 -5.91 -8.87
CA ALA A 144 -2.51 -4.68 -9.65
C ALA A 144 -1.56 -4.74 -10.86
N ALA A 145 -0.31 -5.16 -10.65
CA ALA A 145 0.68 -5.33 -11.72
C ALA A 145 0.24 -6.38 -12.74
N ALA A 146 -0.23 -7.56 -12.30
CA ALA A 146 -0.75 -8.59 -13.19
C ALA A 146 -1.94 -8.10 -14.02
N SER A 147 -2.82 -7.30 -13.43
CA SER A 147 -3.98 -6.72 -14.12
C SER A 147 -3.59 -5.60 -15.09
N ALA A 148 -2.54 -4.85 -14.80
CA ALA A 148 -1.99 -3.84 -15.71
C ALA A 148 -1.41 -4.50 -16.98
N LEU A 149 -0.79 -5.68 -16.86
CA LEU A 149 -0.25 -6.43 -17.99
C LEU A 149 -1.34 -7.01 -18.91
N THR A 150 -2.49 -7.41 -18.35
CA THR A 150 -3.55 -8.09 -19.12
C THR A 150 -4.72 -7.19 -19.50
N GLY A 151 -4.86 -6.03 -18.87
CA GLY A 151 -5.97 -5.09 -19.09
C GLY A 151 -7.27 -5.47 -18.37
N PHE A 152 -7.27 -6.49 -17.51
CA PHE A 152 -8.43 -6.89 -16.69
C PHE A 152 -7.98 -7.51 -15.35
N ILE A 153 -8.88 -7.56 -14.36
CA ILE A 153 -8.55 -8.09 -13.03
C ILE A 153 -8.02 -9.53 -13.13
N THR A 154 -6.76 -9.71 -12.74
CA THR A 154 -6.00 -10.94 -12.99
C THR A 154 -5.33 -11.49 -11.73
N ASP A 155 -5.41 -12.81 -11.58
CA ASP A 155 -4.69 -13.54 -10.55
C ASP A 155 -3.17 -13.49 -10.78
N PRO A 156 -2.38 -12.94 -9.83
CA PRO A 156 -0.95 -12.79 -10.01
C PRO A 156 -0.18 -14.11 -10.08
N ARG A 157 -0.75 -15.23 -9.61
CA ARG A 157 -0.10 -16.57 -9.66
C ARG A 157 0.17 -17.09 -11.07
N LYS A 158 -0.35 -16.40 -12.09
CA LYS A 158 -0.03 -16.69 -13.49
C LYS A 158 1.35 -16.16 -13.90
N PHE A 159 2.00 -15.34 -13.07
CA PHE A 159 3.24 -14.62 -13.37
C PHE A 159 4.36 -14.81 -12.33
N ILE A 160 4.09 -15.50 -11.20
CA ILE A 160 5.02 -15.73 -10.09
C ILE A 160 5.22 -17.22 -9.81
#